data_AF-A0A7T5R3U3-F1
#
_entry.id   AF-A0A7T5R3U3-F1
#
_cell.length_a   1.000
_cell.length_b   1.000
_cell.length_c   1.000
_cell.angle_alpha   90.00
_cell.angle_beta   90.00
_cell.angle_gamma   90.00
#
_symmetry.space_group_name_H-M   'P 1'
#
loop_
_entity.id
_entity.type
_entity.pdbx_description
1 polymer ?
#
loop_
_entity_poly.entity_id
_entity_poly.type
_entity_poly.pdbx_seq_one_letter_code
_entity_poly.pdbx_strand_id
1 'polypeptide(L)'
;MYILAKTLILAISALHFRFPVLEMRLWQKPLVLKIFRMSAEQTKTTAVLAADQGLYNGFLAAGAYGGFSTHRKISMIQSFPALIALFLALPPMI
;
A
#
# COMPACT_ATOMS: atom_id res chain seq x y z
N MET A 1 10.76 -24.33 -5.76
CA MET A 1 10.07 -23.09 -6.18
C MET A 1 9.05 -22.58 -5.16
N TYR A 2 8.24 -23.44 -4.52
CA TYR A 2 7.20 -23.02 -3.55
C TYR A 2 7.71 -22.22 -2.34
N ILE A 3 8.77 -22.69 -1.67
CA ILE A 3 9.35 -22.02 -0.49
C ILE A 3 9.86 -20.63 -0.87
N LEU A 4 10.63 -20.54 -1.96
CA LEU A 4 11.15 -19.26 -2.47
C LEU A 4 10.02 -18.26 -2.74
N ALA A 5 8.96 -18.68 -3.42
CA ALA A 5 7.81 -17.81 -3.71
C ALA A 5 7.15 -17.29 -2.41
N LYS A 6 6.94 -18.16 -1.42
CA LYS A 6 6.37 -17.76 -0.12
C LYS A 6 7.26 -16.77 0.64
N THR A 7 8.56 -17.00 0.66
CA THR A 7 9.53 -16.10 1.29
C THR A 7 9.51 -14.73 0.62
N LEU A 8 9.46 -14.68 -0.71
CA LEU A 8 9.37 -13.42 -1.47
C LEU A 8 8.04 -12.69 -1.22
N ILE A 9 6.91 -13.40 -1.21
CA ILE A 9 5.59 -12.80 -0.90
C ILE A 9 5.60 -12.15 0.47
N LEU A 10 6.15 -12.83 1.48
CA LEU A 10 6.22 -12.29 2.84
C LEU A 10 7.13 -11.05 2.92
N ALA A 11 8.29 -11.09 2.26
CA ALA A 11 9.21 -9.96 2.19
C ALA A 11 8.59 -8.74 1.49
N ILE A 12 7.90 -8.95 0.37
CA ILE A 12 7.23 -7.87 -0.38
C ILE A 12 6.05 -7.30 0.43
N SER A 13 5.24 -8.15 1.05
CA SER A 13 4.13 -7.71 1.92
C SER A 13 4.65 -6.84 3.08
N ALA A 14 5.73 -7.25 3.75
CA ALA A 14 6.35 -6.46 4.81
C ALA A 14 6.88 -5.11 4.30
N LEU A 15 7.46 -5.06 3.10
CA LEU A 15 7.88 -3.81 2.48
C LEU A 15 6.69 -2.87 2.22
N HIS A 16 5.52 -3.39 1.87
CA HIS A 16 4.34 -2.59 1.56
C HIS A 16 3.57 -2.13 2.80
N PHE A 17 3.81 -2.72 3.98
CA PHE A 17 3.25 -2.22 5.24
C PHE A 17 3.93 -0.95 5.77
N ARG A 18 5.20 -0.73 5.46
CA ARG A 18 5.96 0.41 6.01
C ARG A 18 5.70 1.74 5.29
N PHE A 19 5.37 1.70 4.00
CA PHE A 19 5.17 2.91 3.18
C PHE A 19 3.87 3.67 3.48
N PRO A 20 2.71 3.03 3.72
CA PRO A 20 1.45 3.71 4.01
C PRO A 20 1.52 4.65 5.21
N VAL A 21 2.27 4.27 6.26
CA VAL A 21 2.47 5.14 7.42
C VAL A 21 3.23 6.41 7.04
N LEU A 22 4.26 6.27 6.21
CA LEU A 22 5.01 7.42 5.71
C LEU A 22 4.14 8.30 4.80
N GLU A 23 3.39 7.67 3.90
CA GLU A 23 2.64 8.29 2.81
C GLU A 23 1.32 8.94 3.25
N MET A 24 0.62 8.38 4.25
CA MET A 24 -0.63 8.94 4.76
C MET A 24 -0.45 9.80 6.01
N ARG A 25 0.44 9.39 6.93
CA ARG A 25 0.53 9.99 8.27
C ARG A 25 1.72 10.93 8.43
N LEU A 26 2.84 10.65 7.78
CA LEU A 26 4.09 11.39 7.98
C LEU A 26 4.42 12.34 6.81
N TRP A 27 3.64 12.36 5.72
CA TRP A 27 3.95 13.07 4.48
C TRP A 27 4.30 14.55 4.65
N GLN A 28 3.61 15.25 5.55
CA GLN A 28 3.84 16.68 5.83
C GLN A 28 4.73 16.92 7.06
N LYS A 29 5.35 15.87 7.64
CA LYS A 29 6.20 15.98 8.83
C LYS A 29 7.65 16.30 8.43
N PRO A 30 8.44 16.92 9.32
CA PRO A 30 9.85 17.25 9.05
C PRO A 30 10.70 16.06 8.59
N LEU A 31 10.31 14.84 8.97
CA LEU A 31 10.93 13.61 8.51
C LEU A 31 10.87 13.46 6.98
N VAL A 32 9.69 13.60 6.37
CA VAL A 32 9.50 13.41 4.93
C VAL A 32 10.16 14.55 4.14
N LEU A 33 10.04 15.79 4.63
CA LEU A 33 10.75 16.94 4.03
C LEU A 33 12.27 16.69 3.94
N LYS A 34 12.87 16.10 4.99
CA LYS A 34 14.30 15.76 5.01
C LYS A 34 14.65 14.58 4.10
N ILE A 35 13.86 13.50 4.13
CA ILE A 35 14.12 12.29 3.33
C ILE A 35 14.03 12.60 1.83
N PHE A 36 12.97 13.29 1.41
CA PHE A 36 12.71 13.56 -0.01
C PHE A 36 13.23 14.93 -0.47
N ARG A 37 13.85 15.70 0.43
CA ARG A 37 14.38 17.05 0.16
C ARG A 37 13.33 17.97 -0.46
N MET A 38 12.12 17.92 0.12
CA MET A 38 10.95 18.68 -0.33
C MET A 38 10.69 19.90 0.56
N SER A 39 10.13 20.95 -0.04
CA SER A 39 9.57 22.07 0.70
C SER A 39 8.23 21.69 1.36
N ALA A 40 7.83 22.46 2.39
CA ALA A 40 6.53 22.26 3.04
C ALA A 40 5.37 22.42 2.04
N GLU A 41 5.48 23.34 1.10
CA GLU A 41 4.49 23.55 0.05
C GLU A 41 4.37 22.36 -0.90
N GLN A 42 5.49 21.77 -1.32
CA GLN A 42 5.49 20.55 -2.14
C GLN A 42 4.79 19.39 -1.42
N THR A 43 5.00 19.21 -0.11
CA THR A 43 4.30 18.14 0.63
C THR A 43 2.81 18.41 0.79
N LYS A 44 2.40 19.68 0.79
CA LYS A 44 1.00 20.07 0.89
C LYS A 44 0.26 19.82 -0.42
N THR A 45 0.86 20.16 -1.57
CA THR A 45 0.27 19.96 -2.90
C THR A 45 0.25 18.49 -3.33
N THR A 46 1.18 17.67 -2.84
CA THR A 46 1.25 16.23 -3.16
C THR A 46 0.59 15.32 -2.12
N ALA A 47 0.03 15.88 -1.05
CA ALA A 47 -0.49 15.09 0.08
C ALA A 47 -1.58 14.09 -0.31
N VAL A 48 -2.49 14.48 -1.21
CA VAL A 48 -3.57 13.60 -1.69
C VAL A 48 -3.00 12.44 -2.49
N LEU A 49 -2.09 12.72 -3.43
CA LEU A 49 -1.42 11.70 -4.24
C LEU A 49 -0.67 10.70 -3.36
N ALA A 50 0.04 11.19 -2.34
CA ALA A 50 0.74 10.32 -1.40
C ALA A 50 -0.22 9.48 -0.57
N ALA A 51 -1.31 10.06 -0.07
CA ALA A 51 -2.33 9.30 0.66
C ALA A 51 -2.93 8.18 -0.20
N ASP A 52 -3.20 8.46 -1.49
CA ASP A 52 -3.65 7.46 -2.45
C ASP A 52 -2.60 6.36 -2.64
N GLN A 53 -1.32 6.71 -2.86
CA GLN A 53 -0.22 5.73 -2.95
C GLN A 53 -0.12 4.84 -1.69
N GLY A 54 -0.25 5.45 -0.52
CA GLY A 54 -0.31 4.72 0.74
C GLY A 54 -1.47 3.74 0.79
N LEU A 55 -2.63 4.12 0.24
CA LEU A 55 -3.83 3.28 0.28
C LEU A 55 -3.65 2.06 -0.64
N TYR A 56 -3.11 2.28 -1.85
CA TYR A 56 -2.72 1.20 -2.76
C TYR A 56 -1.73 0.24 -2.11
N ASN A 57 -0.67 0.76 -1.48
CA ASN A 57 0.33 -0.04 -0.77
C ASN A 57 -0.30 -0.85 0.38
N GLY A 58 -1.22 -0.25 1.13
CA GLY A 58 -1.96 -0.93 2.20
C GLY A 58 -2.82 -2.09 1.69
N PHE A 59 -3.57 -1.90 0.59
CA PHE A 59 -4.36 -2.96 -0.02
C PHE A 59 -3.50 -4.10 -0.58
N LEU A 60 -2.38 -3.77 -1.24
CA LEU A 60 -1.42 -4.77 -1.72
C LEU A 60 -0.84 -5.59 -0.57
N ALA A 61 -0.47 -4.94 0.53
CA ALA A 61 0.06 -5.60 1.71
C ALA A 61 -0.98 -6.56 2.33
N ALA A 62 -2.23 -6.11 2.49
CA ALA A 62 -3.34 -6.91 3.01
C ALA A 62 -3.67 -8.11 2.11
N GLY A 63 -3.73 -7.92 0.79
CA GLY A 63 -3.97 -8.99 -0.18
C GLY A 63 -2.84 -10.03 -0.20
N ALA A 64 -1.58 -9.58 -0.20
CA ALA A 64 -0.42 -10.46 -0.16
C ALA A 64 -0.35 -11.27 1.13
N TYR A 65 -0.58 -10.64 2.29
CA TYR A 65 -0.61 -11.32 3.58
C TYR A 65 -1.79 -12.30 3.68
N GLY A 66 -2.99 -11.90 3.27
CA GLY A 66 -4.17 -12.77 3.26
C GLY A 66 -4.02 -13.98 2.35
N GLY A 67 -3.40 -13.81 1.18
CA GLY A 67 -3.05 -14.91 0.27
C GLY A 67 -1.99 -15.86 0.83
N PHE A 68 -1.07 -15.35 1.66
CA PHE A 68 -0.08 -16.18 2.35
C PHE A 68 -0.67 -16.99 3.52
N SER A 69 -1.57 -16.39 4.30
CA SER A 69 -2.04 -16.94 5.59
C SER A 69 -3.29 -17.82 5.52
N THR A 70 -4.01 -17.89 4.39
CA THR A 70 -5.30 -18.59 4.30
C THR A 70 -5.43 -19.61 3.17
N HIS A 71 -6.36 -20.56 3.33
CA HIS A 71 -6.71 -21.54 2.29
C HIS A 71 -7.27 -20.83 1.04
N ARG A 72 -7.00 -21.34 -0.17
CA ARG A 72 -7.30 -20.68 -1.47
C ARG A 72 -8.72 -20.09 -1.60
N LYS A 73 -9.73 -20.72 -0.98
CA LYS A 73 -11.12 -20.24 -0.95
C LYS A 73 -11.31 -18.96 -0.11
N ILE A 74 -10.60 -18.82 1.00
CA ILE A 74 -10.68 -17.70 1.93
C ILE A 74 -9.91 -16.49 1.39
N SER A 75 -8.79 -16.74 0.70
CA SER A 75 -8.04 -15.71 -0.01
C SER A 75 -8.90 -14.98 -1.06
N MET A 76 -9.78 -15.69 -1.80
CA MET A 76 -10.73 -15.06 -2.71
C MET A 76 -11.72 -14.13 -2.00
N ILE A 77 -12.29 -14.56 -0.88
CA ILE A 77 -13.34 -13.79 -0.17
C ILE A 77 -12.77 -12.50 0.46
N GLN A 78 -11.48 -12.47 0.84
CA GLN A 78 -10.84 -11.29 1.45
C GLN A 78 -10.18 -10.36 0.42
N SER A 79 -9.63 -10.92 -0.66
CA SER A 79 -9.01 -10.12 -1.72
C SER A 79 -10.07 -9.42 -2.58
N PHE A 80 -11.27 -9.99 -2.68
CA PHE A 80 -12.36 -9.44 -3.48
C PHE A 80 -12.87 -8.08 -2.96
N PRO A 81 -13.14 -7.87 -1.66
CA PRO A 81 -13.42 -6.54 -1.11
C PRO A 81 -12.30 -5.54 -1.34
N ALA A 82 -11.03 -5.96 -1.22
CA ALA A 82 -9.89 -5.09 -1.50
C ALA A 82 -9.82 -4.70 -2.98
N LEU A 83 -10.12 -5.63 -3.91
CA LEU A 83 -10.21 -5.36 -5.34
C LEU A 83 -11.40 -4.46 -5.70
N ILE A 84 -12.54 -4.64 -5.05
CA ILE A 84 -13.70 -3.75 -5.21
C ILE A 84 -13.36 -2.36 -4.67
N ALA A 85 -12.80 -2.26 -3.47
CA ALA A 85 -12.39 -0.99 -2.89
C ALA A 85 -11.35 -0.29 -3.78
N LEU A 86 -10.41 -1.05 -4.33
CA LEU A 86 -9.44 -0.56 -5.32
C LEU A 86 -10.13 -0.03 -6.59
N PHE A 87 -11.07 -0.80 -7.16
CA PHE A 87 -11.80 -0.41 -8.36
C PHE A 87 -12.70 0.81 -8.15
N LEU A 88 -13.31 0.94 -6.96
CA LEU A 88 -14.19 2.06 -6.60
C LEU A 88 -13.41 3.31 -6.15
N ALA A 89 -12.20 3.13 -5.59
CA ALA A 89 -11.33 4.23 -5.16
C ALA A 89 -10.49 4.81 -6.30
N LEU A 90 -10.28 4.04 -7.39
CA LEU A 90 -9.66 4.56 -8.60
C LEU A 90 -10.64 5.54 -9.28
N PRO A 91 -10.29 6.82 -9.47
CA PRO A 91 -11.07 7.68 -10.37
C PRO A 91 -11.13 7.02 -11.76
N PRO A 92 -12.17 7.27 -12.57
CA PRO A 92 -12.22 6.76 -13.93
C PRO A 92 -10.94 7.20 -14.65
N MET A 93 -10.04 6.24 -14.87
CA MET A 93 -8.86 6.47 -15.68
C MET A 93 -9.38 6.66 -17.10
N ILE A 94 -9.39 7.92 -17.54
CA ILE A 94 -9.67 8.33 -18.92
C ILE A 94 -8.72 7.57 -19.85
#